data_AF-A0A553RGQ9-F1
#
_entry.id   AF-A0A553RGQ9-F1
#
_cell.length_a   1.000
_cell.length_b   1.000
_cell.length_c   1.000
_cell.angle_alpha   90.00
_cell.angle_beta   90.00
_cell.angle_gamma   90.00
#
_symmetry.space_group_name_H-M   'P 1'
#
loop_
_entity.id
_entity.type
_entity.pdbx_description
1 polymer ?
#
loop_
_entity_poly.entity_id
_entity_poly.type
_entity_poly.pdbx_seq_one_letter_code
_entity_poly.pdbx_strand_id
1 'polypeptide(L)'
;MIALLSSLDPPGQAVSTSTQELLRLAEANPGGITTLDPVNDLHLKAIDVVEAVMRQRVLQESLKDFHCIHSPTFPEQFARVQERMSVQEELDKLLFLVSDQSLTLLPEYHQRIKVLEALQYVDSSGAVQLKGRVACQISSHELLLTELLFENTLSPLAPEESAALLSCLVFTQNTQTEPHITNILQE
;
A
#
# COMPACT_ATOMS: atom_id res chain seq x y z
N MET A 1 -30.19 9.61 27.69
CA MET A 1 -29.63 8.29 27.32
C MET A 1 -29.92 7.19 28.34
N ILE A 2 -30.92 7.35 29.24
CA ILE A 2 -31.25 6.38 30.30
C ILE A 2 -32.60 5.66 30.02
N ALA A 3 -33.35 6.06 28.99
CA ALA A 3 -34.67 5.52 28.67
C ALA A 3 -34.70 4.43 27.57
N LEU A 4 -33.55 3.90 27.15
CA LEU A 4 -33.44 2.88 26.08
C LEU A 4 -32.99 1.50 26.56
N LEU A 5 -32.81 1.30 27.87
CA LEU A 5 -32.37 0.02 28.47
C LEU A 5 -33.51 -0.76 29.17
N SER A 6 -34.74 -0.26 29.17
CA SER A 6 -35.88 -0.87 29.89
C SER A 6 -36.65 -1.92 29.07
N SER A 7 -36.16 -2.35 27.91
CA SER A 7 -36.84 -3.33 27.03
C SER A 7 -36.06 -4.62 26.77
N LEU A 8 -35.05 -4.94 27.57
CA LEU A 8 -34.38 -6.24 27.52
C LEU A 8 -34.99 -7.11 28.61
N ASP A 9 -35.51 -8.28 28.23
CA ASP A 9 -35.91 -9.31 29.20
C ASP A 9 -34.77 -9.50 30.21
N PRO A 10 -35.08 -9.70 31.51
CA PRO A 10 -34.05 -9.87 32.52
C PRO A 10 -33.11 -11.01 32.08
N PRO A 11 -31.78 -10.83 32.21
CA PRO A 11 -30.83 -11.82 31.77
C PRO A 11 -31.18 -13.17 32.39
N GLY A 12 -31.29 -14.21 31.55
CA GLY A 12 -31.59 -15.56 32.02
C GLY A 12 -30.65 -15.98 33.15
N GLN A 13 -31.11 -16.87 34.02
CA GLN A 13 -30.40 -17.24 35.26
C GLN A 13 -28.91 -17.56 35.04
N ALA A 14 -28.56 -18.27 33.96
CA ALA A 14 -27.19 -18.60 33.61
C ALA A 14 -26.30 -17.36 33.33
N VAL A 15 -26.85 -16.33 32.68
CA VAL A 15 -26.14 -15.06 32.42
C VAL A 15 -25.94 -14.28 33.72
N SER A 16 -26.96 -14.24 34.58
CA SER A 16 -26.88 -13.60 35.89
C SER A 16 -25.81 -14.26 36.78
N THR A 17 -25.81 -15.59 36.86
CA THR A 17 -24.79 -16.36 37.61
C THR A 17 -23.39 -16.17 37.03
N SER A 18 -23.22 -16.22 35.71
CA SER A 18 -21.92 -15.99 35.07
C SER A 18 -21.40 -14.57 35.34
N THR A 19 -22.29 -13.57 35.31
CA THR A 19 -21.94 -12.18 35.63
C THR A 19 -21.52 -12.02 37.08
N GLN A 20 -22.23 -12.66 38.01
CA GLN A 20 -21.87 -12.65 39.43
C GLN A 20 -20.52 -13.31 39.70
N GLU A 21 -20.22 -14.45 39.07
CA GLU A 21 -18.91 -15.08 39.21
C GLU A 21 -17.79 -14.26 38.58
N LEU A 22 -18.02 -13.63 37.42
CA LEU A 22 -17.04 -12.72 36.81
C LEU A 22 -16.79 -11.48 37.67
N LEU A 23 -17.82 -10.90 38.29
CA LEU A 23 -17.68 -9.81 39.26
C LEU A 23 -16.85 -10.26 40.46
N ARG A 24 -17.18 -11.41 41.05
CA ARG A 24 -16.45 -11.99 42.19
C ARG A 24 -14.97 -12.20 41.85
N LEU A 25 -14.68 -12.70 40.64
CA LEU A 25 -13.32 -12.87 40.14
C LEU A 25 -12.61 -11.53 39.93
N ALA A 26 -13.26 -10.51 39.39
CA ALA A 26 -12.68 -9.19 39.21
C ALA A 26 -12.36 -8.51 40.55
N GLU A 27 -13.29 -8.57 41.52
CA GLU A 27 -13.12 -8.02 42.86
C GLU A 27 -12.00 -8.73 43.64
N ALA A 28 -11.87 -10.05 43.47
CA ALA A 28 -10.78 -10.82 44.08
C ALA A 28 -9.40 -10.53 43.45
N ASN A 29 -9.35 -9.93 42.25
CA ASN A 29 -8.13 -9.66 41.51
C ASN A 29 -8.04 -8.17 41.09
N PRO A 30 -7.90 -7.23 42.04
CA PRO A 30 -7.88 -5.79 41.76
C PRO A 30 -6.67 -5.35 40.92
N GLY A 31 -5.59 -6.14 40.89
CA GLY A 31 -4.42 -5.93 40.02
C GLY A 31 -4.53 -6.58 38.64
N GLY A 32 -5.67 -7.19 38.31
CA GLY A 32 -5.87 -7.99 37.10
C GLY A 32 -5.69 -9.49 37.32
N ILE A 33 -6.23 -10.28 36.41
CA ILE A 33 -6.12 -11.74 36.41
C ILE A 33 -4.81 -12.20 35.74
N THR A 34 -4.30 -13.37 36.15
CA THR A 34 -3.14 -13.98 35.51
C THR A 34 -3.42 -14.24 34.02
N THR A 35 -2.58 -13.68 33.15
CA THR A 35 -2.66 -13.86 31.70
C THR A 35 -1.93 -15.13 31.26
N LEU A 36 -2.39 -15.75 30.18
CA LEU A 36 -1.70 -16.88 29.54
C LEU A 36 -0.48 -16.39 28.76
N ASP A 37 0.62 -17.11 28.89
CA ASP A 37 1.82 -16.89 28.09
C ASP A 37 1.65 -17.47 26.68
N PRO A 38 1.79 -16.66 25.61
CA PRO A 38 1.58 -17.14 24.25
C PRO A 38 2.51 -18.28 23.83
N VAL A 39 3.72 -18.34 24.37
CA VAL A 39 4.74 -19.33 23.98
C VAL A 39 4.67 -20.56 24.89
N ASN A 40 4.60 -20.35 26.21
CA ASN A 40 4.65 -21.42 27.19
C ASN A 40 3.30 -22.10 27.40
N ASP A 41 2.20 -21.33 27.48
CA ASP A 41 0.87 -21.86 27.80
C ASP A 41 0.06 -22.18 26.55
N LEU A 42 0.13 -21.30 25.53
CA LEU A 42 -0.58 -21.49 24.26
C LEU A 42 0.24 -22.20 23.18
N HIS A 43 1.53 -22.46 23.44
CA HIS A 43 2.44 -23.18 22.55
C HIS A 43 2.56 -22.58 21.14
N LEU A 44 2.47 -21.25 21.01
CA LEU A 44 2.70 -20.56 19.74
C LEU A 44 4.21 -20.50 19.45
N LYS A 45 4.64 -21.22 18.39
CA LYS A 45 6.06 -21.42 18.04
C LYS A 45 6.50 -20.71 16.76
N ALA A 46 5.61 -19.93 16.14
CA ALA A 46 5.98 -19.12 14.99
C ALA A 46 7.08 -18.13 15.39
N ILE A 47 8.12 -18.01 14.56
CA ILE A 47 9.36 -17.31 14.90
C ILE A 47 9.08 -15.84 15.23
N ASP A 48 8.26 -15.18 14.41
CA ASP A 48 7.79 -13.81 14.59
C ASP A 48 7.06 -13.60 15.93
N VAL A 49 6.23 -14.56 16.34
CA VAL A 49 5.52 -14.53 17.62
C VAL A 49 6.48 -14.65 18.79
N VAL A 50 7.42 -15.60 18.73
CA VAL A 50 8.41 -15.81 19.79
C VAL A 50 9.29 -14.57 19.94
N GLU A 51 9.77 -14.00 18.84
CA GLU A 51 10.58 -12.78 18.83
C GLU A 51 9.81 -11.59 19.43
N ALA A 52 8.54 -11.40 19.05
CA ALA A 52 7.70 -10.33 19.59
C ALA A 52 7.48 -10.48 21.10
N VAL A 53 7.20 -11.68 21.59
CA VAL A 53 7.01 -11.95 23.03
C VAL A 53 8.30 -11.72 23.80
N MET A 54 9.45 -12.18 23.29
CA MET A 54 10.74 -11.91 23.92
C MET A 54 11.04 -10.41 23.99
N ARG A 55 10.79 -9.67 22.89
CA ARG A 55 10.95 -8.21 22.85
C ARG A 55 10.04 -7.50 23.84
N GLN A 56 8.77 -7.92 23.95
CA GLN A 56 7.84 -7.37 24.93
C GLN A 56 8.38 -7.54 26.36
N ARG A 57 8.87 -8.74 26.73
CA ARG A 57 9.43 -9.00 28.06
C ARG A 57 10.62 -8.09 28.36
N VAL A 58 11.52 -7.92 27.41
CA VAL A 58 12.67 -7.00 27.55
C VAL A 58 12.21 -5.57 27.77
N LEU A 59 11.22 -5.09 27.00
CA LEU A 59 10.68 -3.74 27.15
C LEU A 59 9.95 -3.55 28.49
N GLN A 60 9.19 -4.56 28.95
CA GLN A 60 8.51 -4.52 30.24
C GLN A 60 9.49 -4.47 31.41
N GLU A 61 10.58 -5.23 31.36
CA GLU A 61 11.62 -5.14 32.38
C GLU A 61 12.31 -3.77 32.35
N SER A 62 12.69 -3.29 31.16
CA SER A 62 13.30 -1.97 31.00
C SER A 62 12.39 -0.82 31.47
N LEU A 63 11.07 -0.96 31.36
CA LEU A 63 10.11 0.06 31.81
C LEU A 63 10.27 0.37 33.30
N LYS A 64 10.64 -0.61 34.12
CA LYS A 64 10.83 -0.45 35.57
C LYS A 64 11.99 0.47 35.92
N ASP A 65 12.96 0.64 35.02
CA ASP A 65 14.13 1.49 35.24
C ASP A 65 13.81 3.00 35.05
N PHE A 66 12.66 3.32 34.46
CA PHE A 66 12.26 4.70 34.22
C PHE A 66 11.64 5.33 35.46
N HIS A 67 12.24 6.40 35.95
CA HIS A 67 11.77 7.09 37.16
C HIS A 67 10.55 7.99 36.90
N CYS A 68 10.34 8.41 35.65
CA CYS A 68 9.26 9.33 35.28
C CYS A 68 7.87 8.72 35.48
N ILE A 69 7.71 7.40 35.36
CA ILE A 69 6.42 6.69 35.48
C ILE A 69 5.83 6.78 36.90
N HIS A 70 6.67 7.12 37.89
CA HIS A 70 6.26 7.30 39.28
C HIS A 70 5.99 8.77 39.65
N SER A 71 6.20 9.70 38.72
CA SER A 71 5.93 11.12 38.96
C SER A 71 4.42 11.38 39.06
N PRO A 72 3.93 12.14 40.06
CA PRO A 72 2.52 12.51 40.15
C PRO A 72 2.07 13.41 38.98
N THR A 73 3.02 14.07 38.31
CA THR A 73 2.76 14.89 37.11
C THR A 73 3.01 14.13 35.80
N PHE A 74 3.30 12.82 35.87
CA PHE A 74 3.56 12.01 34.68
C PHE A 74 2.47 12.12 33.61
N PRO A 75 1.17 12.05 33.92
CA PRO A 75 0.13 12.16 32.89
C PRO A 75 0.20 13.49 32.11
N GLU A 76 0.44 14.61 32.80
CA GLU A 76 0.57 15.93 32.16
C GLU A 76 1.87 16.03 31.34
N GLN A 77 2.99 15.56 31.89
CA GLN A 77 4.26 15.57 31.18
C GLN A 77 4.25 14.67 29.94
N PHE A 78 3.65 13.49 30.05
CA PHE A 78 3.47 12.56 28.94
C PHE A 78 2.58 13.17 27.85
N ALA A 79 1.46 13.80 28.22
CA ALA A 79 0.59 14.51 27.27
C ALA A 79 1.35 15.61 26.51
N ARG A 80 2.16 16.43 27.19
CA ARG A 80 2.99 17.46 26.54
C ARG A 80 4.04 16.87 25.59
N VAL A 81 4.65 15.74 25.96
CA VAL A 81 5.61 15.04 25.09
C VAL A 81 4.90 14.47 23.87
N GLN A 82 3.71 13.90 24.06
CA GLN A 82 2.87 13.38 22.98
C GLN A 82 2.47 14.48 22.00
N GLU A 83 1.99 15.63 22.48
CA GLU A 83 1.67 16.80 21.64
C GLU A 83 2.89 17.27 20.84
N ARG A 84 4.05 17.37 21.49
CA ARG A 84 5.30 17.73 20.80
C ARG A 84 5.66 16.70 19.73
N MET A 85 5.53 15.41 20.02
CA MET A 85 5.81 14.34 19.07
C MET A 85 4.87 14.40 17.87
N SER A 86 3.57 14.61 18.07
CA SER A 86 2.62 14.72 16.96
C SER A 86 2.91 15.92 16.05
N VAL A 87 3.29 17.07 16.65
CA VAL A 87 3.69 18.25 15.87
C VAL A 87 4.99 18.00 15.11
N GLN A 88 5.95 17.30 15.73
CA GLN A 88 7.21 16.95 15.07
C GLN A 88 6.97 15.98 13.90
N GLU A 89 6.13 14.95 14.08
CA GLU A 89 5.76 14.02 13.02
C GLU A 89 5.07 14.73 11.85
N GLU A 90 4.18 15.68 12.15
CA GLU A 90 3.55 16.51 11.12
C GLU A 90 4.55 17.39 10.39
N LEU A 91 5.48 18.03 11.11
CA LEU A 91 6.55 18.82 10.54
C LEU A 91 7.44 17.97 9.62
N ASP A 92 7.88 16.82 10.08
CA ASP A 92 8.75 15.91 9.31
C ASP A 92 8.04 15.43 8.04
N LYS A 93 6.74 15.11 8.14
CA LYS A 93 5.91 14.77 6.99
C LYS A 93 5.80 15.92 6.00
N LEU A 94 5.55 17.15 6.47
CA LEU A 94 5.43 18.32 5.60
C LEU A 94 6.77 18.64 4.93
N LEU A 95 7.88 18.57 5.67
CA LEU A 95 9.23 18.72 5.12
C LEU A 95 9.50 17.68 4.03
N PHE A 96 9.13 16.42 4.26
CA PHE A 96 9.23 15.38 3.24
C PHE A 96 8.39 15.72 2.00
N LEU A 97 7.12 16.08 2.16
CA LEU A 97 6.23 16.38 1.03
C LEU A 97 6.72 17.55 0.17
N VAL A 98 7.35 18.55 0.78
CA VAL A 98 7.92 19.71 0.06
C VAL A 98 9.29 19.40 -0.56
N SER A 99 9.96 18.34 -0.10
CA SER A 99 11.27 17.94 -0.62
C SER A 99 11.19 17.24 -1.97
N ASP A 100 12.29 17.27 -2.74
CA ASP A 100 12.41 16.53 -3.99
C ASP A 100 12.29 15.01 -3.80
N GLN A 101 12.57 14.50 -2.59
CA GLN A 101 12.40 13.09 -2.27
C GLN A 101 10.93 12.64 -2.35
N SER A 102 9.96 13.55 -2.23
CA SER A 102 8.55 13.23 -2.42
C SER A 102 8.20 12.93 -3.88
N LEU A 103 9.03 13.41 -4.83
CA LEU A 103 8.85 13.23 -6.27
C LEU A 103 9.35 11.85 -6.72
N THR A 104 8.78 10.80 -6.12
CA THR A 104 9.16 9.40 -6.35
C THR A 104 9.17 8.97 -7.82
N LEU A 105 8.32 9.60 -8.66
CA LEU A 105 8.21 9.31 -10.09
C LEU A 105 9.13 10.16 -10.98
N LEU A 106 9.82 11.17 -10.43
CA LEU A 106 10.69 12.06 -11.19
C LEU A 106 11.86 11.33 -11.89
N PRO A 107 12.51 10.32 -11.27
CA PRO A 107 13.53 9.53 -11.96
C PRO A 107 12.98 8.79 -13.19
N GLU A 108 11.79 8.19 -13.07
CA GLU A 108 11.13 7.48 -14.18
C GLU A 108 10.72 8.45 -15.29
N TYR A 109 10.18 9.62 -14.93
CA TYR A 109 9.87 10.68 -15.88
C TYR A 109 11.09 11.06 -16.73
N HIS A 110 12.24 11.30 -16.11
CA HIS A 110 13.48 11.61 -16.86
C HIS A 110 13.94 10.47 -17.76
N GLN A 111 13.77 9.22 -17.35
CA GLN A 111 14.08 8.07 -18.21
C GLN A 111 13.16 8.00 -19.43
N ARG A 112 11.85 8.26 -19.25
CA ARG A 112 10.89 8.32 -20.36
C ARG A 112 11.21 9.46 -21.32
N ILE A 113 11.55 10.65 -20.82
CA ILE A 113 11.99 11.77 -21.66
C ILE A 113 13.20 11.39 -22.50
N LYS A 114 14.21 10.72 -21.92
CA LYS A 114 15.40 10.25 -22.67
C LYS A 114 15.03 9.30 -23.82
N VAL A 115 14.06 8.42 -23.63
CA VAL A 115 13.56 7.53 -24.70
C VAL A 115 12.89 8.36 -25.80
N LEU A 116 12.04 9.31 -25.42
CA LEU A 116 11.36 10.19 -26.39
C LEU A 116 12.33 11.08 -27.16
N GLU A 117 13.40 11.56 -26.53
CA GLU A 117 14.49 12.29 -27.19
C GLU A 117 15.26 11.39 -28.17
N ALA A 118 15.65 10.17 -27.73
CA ALA A 118 16.37 9.22 -28.56
C ALA A 118 15.58 8.79 -29.81
N LEU A 119 14.26 8.68 -29.69
CA LEU A 119 13.35 8.35 -30.78
C LEU A 119 12.85 9.58 -31.56
N GLN A 120 13.33 10.79 -31.23
CA GLN A 120 12.98 12.05 -31.89
C GLN A 120 11.50 12.43 -31.81
N TYR A 121 10.82 12.08 -30.72
CA TYR A 121 9.46 12.53 -30.40
C TYR A 121 9.48 13.94 -29.80
N VAL A 122 10.54 14.24 -29.06
CA VAL A 122 10.89 15.57 -28.55
C VAL A 122 12.34 15.87 -28.92
N ASP A 123 12.70 17.13 -29.05
CA ASP A 123 14.12 17.53 -29.20
C ASP A 123 14.77 17.83 -27.85
N SER A 124 16.07 18.14 -27.88
CA SER A 124 16.88 18.45 -26.69
C SER A 124 16.45 19.73 -25.95
N SER A 125 15.55 20.54 -26.53
CA SER A 125 14.95 21.70 -25.86
C SER A 125 13.59 21.36 -25.21
N GLY A 126 13.14 20.11 -25.37
CA GLY A 126 11.83 19.63 -24.92
C GLY A 126 10.69 19.96 -25.88
N ALA A 127 10.98 20.45 -27.09
CA ALA A 127 9.94 20.79 -28.06
C ALA A 127 9.44 19.54 -28.79
N VAL A 128 8.12 19.40 -28.89
CA VAL A 128 7.46 18.24 -29.51
C VAL A 128 7.66 18.23 -31.03
N GLN A 129 8.23 17.15 -31.54
CA GLN A 129 8.51 16.94 -32.95
C GLN A 129 7.31 16.34 -33.69
N LEU A 130 7.45 16.07 -34.99
CA LEU A 130 6.36 15.51 -35.79
C LEU A 130 5.91 14.13 -35.28
N LYS A 131 6.84 13.22 -34.99
CA LYS A 131 6.53 11.91 -34.38
C LYS A 131 5.74 12.07 -33.08
N GLY A 132 6.17 13.00 -32.22
CA GLY A 132 5.46 13.37 -31.00
C GLY A 132 4.01 13.80 -31.25
N ARG A 133 3.78 14.71 -32.21
CA ARG A 133 2.42 15.17 -32.55
C ARG A 133 1.54 14.06 -33.10
N VAL A 134 2.10 13.13 -33.87
CA VAL A 134 1.38 11.96 -34.39
C VAL A 134 1.02 10.99 -33.27
N ALA A 135 1.97 10.64 -32.40
CA ALA A 135 1.70 9.80 -31.24
C ALA A 135 0.66 10.39 -30.30
N CYS A 136 0.60 11.72 -30.14
CA CYS A 136 -0.45 12.36 -29.36
C CYS A 136 -1.87 12.13 -29.89
N GLN A 137 -2.04 11.65 -31.14
CA GLN A 137 -3.34 11.29 -31.72
C GLN A 137 -3.69 9.80 -31.52
N ILE A 138 -2.78 9.01 -30.94
CA ILE A 138 -2.94 7.56 -30.76
C ILE A 138 -3.15 7.30 -29.27
N SER A 139 -4.21 6.56 -28.93
CA SER A 139 -4.63 6.35 -27.54
C SER A 139 -4.01 5.13 -26.86
N SER A 140 -3.44 4.19 -27.63
CA SER A 140 -2.84 2.96 -27.13
C SER A 140 -1.65 2.57 -27.99
N HIS A 141 -0.59 2.04 -27.38
CA HIS A 141 0.64 1.62 -28.08
C HIS A 141 1.21 2.70 -29.01
N GLU A 142 1.15 3.96 -28.57
CA GLU A 142 1.37 5.15 -29.38
C GLU A 142 2.77 5.23 -30.00
N LEU A 143 3.80 4.82 -29.25
CA LEU A 143 5.18 4.79 -29.77
C LEU A 143 5.33 3.73 -30.86
N LEU A 144 4.87 2.51 -30.59
CA LEU A 144 4.99 1.40 -31.55
C LEU A 144 4.23 1.70 -32.84
N LEU A 145 2.98 2.16 -32.74
CA LEU A 145 2.17 2.52 -33.90
C LEU A 145 2.76 3.67 -34.70
N THR A 146 3.30 4.68 -34.02
CA THR A 146 3.95 5.81 -34.70
C THR A 146 5.24 5.36 -35.39
N GLU A 147 6.05 4.47 -34.80
CA GLU A 147 7.21 3.91 -35.48
C GLU A 147 6.79 3.09 -36.72
N LEU A 148 5.79 2.21 -36.64
CA LEU A 148 5.28 1.46 -37.81
C LEU A 148 4.82 2.37 -38.95
N LEU A 149 4.21 3.52 -38.62
CA LEU A 149 3.81 4.52 -39.62
C LEU A 149 5.03 5.20 -40.26
N PHE A 150 6.01 5.62 -39.46
CA PHE A 150 7.19 6.33 -39.96
C PHE A 150 8.20 5.43 -40.67
N GLU A 151 8.27 4.15 -40.31
CA GLU A 151 9.03 3.12 -41.01
C GLU A 151 8.30 2.59 -42.26
N ASN A 152 7.09 3.11 -42.54
CA ASN A 152 6.29 2.76 -43.70
C ASN A 152 5.91 1.26 -43.75
N THR A 153 5.84 0.59 -42.59
CA THR A 153 5.58 -0.85 -42.46
C THR A 153 4.20 -1.24 -42.95
N LEU A 154 3.21 -0.37 -42.77
CA LEU A 154 1.81 -0.66 -43.15
C LEU A 154 1.52 -0.43 -44.64
N SER A 155 2.27 0.44 -45.32
CA SER A 155 2.03 0.80 -46.72
C SER A 155 2.11 -0.34 -47.74
N PRO A 156 3.01 -1.33 -47.63
CA PRO A 156 3.05 -2.46 -48.57
C PRO A 156 1.97 -3.51 -48.29
N LEU A 157 1.31 -3.48 -47.13
CA LEU A 157 0.33 -4.50 -46.72
C LEU A 157 -1.04 -4.21 -47.32
N ALA A 158 -1.80 -5.26 -47.65
CA ALA A 158 -3.21 -5.13 -47.95
C ALA A 158 -4.00 -4.64 -46.71
N PRO A 159 -5.19 -4.04 -46.87
CA PRO A 159 -6.00 -3.58 -45.73
C PRO A 159 -6.29 -4.68 -44.71
N GLU A 160 -6.52 -5.91 -45.16
CA GLU A 160 -6.80 -7.07 -44.32
C GLU A 160 -5.55 -7.51 -43.53
N GLU A 161 -4.37 -7.43 -44.15
CA GLU A 161 -3.09 -7.75 -43.52
C GLU A 161 -2.70 -6.70 -42.48
N SER A 162 -2.92 -5.41 -42.80
CA SER A 162 -2.78 -4.32 -41.84
C SER A 162 -3.71 -4.50 -40.65
N ALA A 163 -4.98 -4.86 -40.89
CA ALA A 163 -5.94 -5.13 -39.81
C ALA A 163 -5.51 -6.34 -38.96
N ALA A 164 -5.00 -7.40 -39.58
CA ALA A 164 -4.48 -8.57 -38.87
C ALA A 164 -3.28 -8.21 -37.99
N LEU A 165 -2.30 -7.47 -38.50
CA LEU A 165 -1.14 -7.01 -37.72
C LEU A 165 -1.56 -6.12 -36.53
N LEU A 166 -2.44 -5.14 -36.78
CA LEU A 166 -2.92 -4.22 -35.76
C LEU A 166 -3.82 -4.90 -34.70
N SER A 167 -4.43 -6.05 -35.03
CA SER A 167 -5.25 -6.81 -34.09
C SER A 167 -4.46 -7.24 -32.84
N CYS A 168 -3.15 -7.48 -32.99
CA CYS A 168 -2.24 -7.82 -31.89
C CYS A 168 -2.10 -6.71 -30.84
N LEU A 169 -2.42 -5.46 -31.19
CA LEU A 169 -2.34 -4.31 -30.29
C LEU A 169 -3.67 -4.02 -29.58
N VAL A 170 -4.75 -4.69 -29.99
CA VAL A 170 -6.10 -4.49 -29.43
C VAL A 170 -6.55 -5.71 -28.63
N PHE A 171 -6.19 -6.92 -29.08
CA PHE A 171 -6.57 -8.15 -28.42
C PHE A 171 -5.62 -8.47 -27.26
N THR A 172 -6.12 -8.39 -26.03
CA THR A 172 -5.34 -8.58 -24.79
C THR A 172 -5.70 -9.84 -24.00
N GLN A 173 -6.59 -10.68 -24.56
CA GLN A 173 -7.05 -11.90 -23.88
C GLN A 173 -6.15 -13.09 -24.19
N ASN A 174 -6.01 -14.00 -23.23
CA ASN A 174 -5.34 -15.28 -23.47
C ASN A 174 -6.24 -16.20 -24.30
N THR A 175 -5.66 -16.84 -25.31
CA THR A 175 -6.34 -17.82 -26.16
C THR A 175 -5.52 -19.11 -26.23
N GLN A 176 -6.20 -20.26 -26.31
CA GLN A 176 -5.56 -21.56 -26.58
C GLN A 176 -5.52 -21.88 -28.08
N THR A 177 -6.10 -21.02 -28.91
CA THR A 177 -6.13 -21.20 -30.36
C THR A 177 -4.86 -20.64 -30.97
N GLU A 178 -4.05 -21.49 -31.61
CA GLU A 178 -2.90 -21.05 -32.39
C GLU A 178 -3.39 -20.39 -33.69
N PRO A 179 -3.02 -19.13 -33.97
CA PRO A 179 -3.41 -18.47 -35.20
C PRO A 179 -2.65 -19.06 -36.39
N HIS A 180 -3.36 -19.27 -37.51
CA HIS A 180 -2.71 -19.61 -38.78
C HIS A 180 -2.18 -18.33 -39.44
N ILE A 181 -0.88 -18.08 -39.29
CA ILE A 181 -0.20 -16.88 -39.81
C ILE A 181 0.32 -17.16 -41.22
N THR A 182 -0.05 -16.31 -42.19
CA THR A 182 0.46 -16.37 -43.57
C THR A 182 1.91 -15.90 -43.64
N ASN A 183 2.68 -16.32 -44.66
CA ASN A 183 4.10 -15.94 -44.79
C ASN A 183 4.32 -14.42 -44.76
N ILE A 184 3.39 -13.63 -45.31
CA ILE A 184 3.46 -12.17 -45.35
C ILE A 184 3.42 -11.55 -43.93
N LEU A 185 2.76 -12.20 -42.99
CA LEU A 185 2.64 -11.74 -41.59
C LEU A 185 3.67 -12.42 -40.65
N GLN A 186 4.54 -13.30 -41.18
CA GLN A 186 5.61 -13.95 -40.44
C GLN A 186 6.96 -13.20 -40.56
N GLU A 187 7.13 -12.41 -41.61
CA GLU A 187 8.30 -11.55 -41.87
C GLU A 187 8.12 -10.15 -41.29
#